data_AF-G6XK38-F1
#
_entry.id   AF-G6XK38-F1
#
_cell.length_a   1.000
_cell.length_b   1.000
_cell.length_c   1.000
_cell.angle_alpha   90.00
_cell.angle_beta   90.00
_cell.angle_gamma   90.00
#
_symmetry.space_group_name_H-M   'P 1'
#
loop_
_entity.id
_entity.type
_entity.pdbx_description
1 polymer ?
#
loop_
_entity_poly.entity_id
_entity_poly.type
_entity_poly.pdbx_seq_one_letter_code
_entity_poly.pdbx_strand_id
1 'polypeptide(L)'
;MPIHGELLAWHFHEDGRDIRVTTTTRQFVLTNLSQVRRACLARLGLAWLPSTFVSERIAAGDLMDVLGHCRKIFEPYHLYYSSRRQKPPALAAFIQSLRQVHWPESGE
;
A
#
# COMPACT_ATOMS: atom_id res chain seq x y z
N MET A 1 12.40 -10.29 8.63
CA MET A 1 11.61 -10.56 7.41
C MET A 1 10.69 -11.71 7.73
N PRO A 2 9.40 -11.74 7.33
CA PRO A 2 8.64 -12.96 7.50
C PRO A 2 9.30 -14.03 6.62
N ILE A 3 9.83 -15.07 7.28
CA ILE A 3 10.49 -16.25 6.71
C ILE A 3 9.51 -17.42 6.58
N HIS A 4 8.22 -17.14 6.50
CA HIS A 4 7.18 -18.14 6.29
C HIS A 4 6.53 -17.83 4.95
N GLY A 5 6.44 -18.84 4.08
CA GLY A 5 5.84 -18.76 2.74
C GLY A 5 4.32 -18.51 2.76
N GLU A 6 3.84 -17.76 3.74
CA GLU A 6 2.47 -17.30 3.83
C GLU A 6 2.25 -16.21 2.79
N LEU A 7 1.20 -16.42 2.00
CA LEU A 7 0.76 -15.47 1.00
C LEU A 7 0.05 -14.32 1.71
N LEU A 8 0.33 -13.10 1.26
CA LEU A 8 -0.33 -11.91 1.77
C LEU A 8 -1.85 -12.03 1.52
N ALA A 9 -2.62 -12.15 2.60
CA ALA A 9 -4.07 -12.09 2.51
C ALA A 9 -4.47 -10.69 2.04
N TRP A 10 -5.39 -10.62 1.08
CA TRP A 10 -5.96 -9.35 0.65
C TRP A 10 -6.95 -8.89 1.71
N HIS A 11 -6.77 -7.65 2.19
CA HIS A 11 -7.61 -7.07 3.21
C HIS A 11 -8.61 -6.12 2.56
N PHE A 12 -9.88 -6.38 2.81
CA PHE A 12 -11.01 -5.58 2.36
C PHE A 12 -11.84 -5.14 3.56
N HIS A 13 -12.59 -4.06 3.38
CA HIS A 13 -13.58 -3.61 4.35
C HIS A 13 -14.89 -3.36 3.63
N GLU A 14 -15.95 -4.07 4.01
CA GLU A 14 -17.29 -3.96 3.42
C GLU A 14 -18.34 -4.04 4.55
N ASP A 15 -19.36 -3.19 4.51
CA ASP A 15 -20.48 -3.18 5.48
C ASP A 15 -20.06 -3.19 6.96
N GLY A 16 -19.02 -2.44 7.31
CA GLY A 16 -18.50 -2.37 8.69
C GLY A 16 -17.70 -3.60 9.13
N ARG A 17 -17.32 -4.48 8.19
CA ARG A 17 -16.60 -5.73 8.48
C ARG A 17 -15.29 -5.81 7.71
N ASP A 18 -14.24 -6.23 8.41
CA ASP A 18 -12.97 -6.59 7.81
C ASP A 18 -13.03 -7.99 7.21
N ILE A 19 -12.72 -8.10 5.92
CA ILE A 19 -12.68 -9.34 5.16
C ILE A 19 -11.23 -9.62 4.77
N ARG A 20 -10.76 -10.85 5.04
CA ARG A 20 -9.44 -11.32 4.62
C ARG A 20 -9.59 -12.44 3.61
N VAL A 21 -9.01 -12.26 2.43
CA VAL A 21 -9.10 -13.23 1.34
C VAL A 21 -7.71 -13.75 0.99
N THR A 22 -7.53 -15.06 1.10
CA THR A 22 -6.33 -15.76 0.61
C THR A 22 -6.76 -16.66 -0.54
N THR A 23 -6.20 -16.45 -1.73
CA THR A 23 -6.59 -17.24 -2.91
C THR A 23 -5.82 -18.57 -2.92
N THR A 24 -6.48 -19.70 -2.65
CA THR A 24 -5.77 -21.00 -2.57
C THR A 24 -5.45 -21.61 -3.94
N THR A 25 -6.05 -21.10 -5.03
CA THR A 25 -5.90 -21.69 -6.37
C THR A 25 -5.23 -20.73 -7.35
N ARG A 26 -4.09 -21.16 -7.91
CA ARG A 26 -3.44 -20.60 -9.11
C ARG A 26 -3.07 -19.11 -9.01
N GLN A 27 -2.24 -18.77 -8.02
CA GLN A 27 -1.69 -17.43 -7.87
C GLN A 27 -0.38 -17.25 -8.65
N PHE A 28 -0.19 -16.07 -9.24
CA PHE A 28 1.11 -15.60 -9.69
C PHE A 28 1.75 -14.76 -8.58
N VAL A 29 2.71 -15.35 -7.86
CA VAL A 29 3.31 -14.73 -6.68
C VAL A 29 4.57 -13.99 -7.08
N LEU A 30 4.62 -12.69 -6.75
CA LEU A 30 5.74 -11.81 -7.03
C LEU A 30 6.16 -11.11 -5.75
N THR A 31 7.45 -10.87 -5.59
CA THR A 31 8.02 -10.29 -4.36
C THR A 31 8.04 -8.77 -4.36
N ASN A 32 7.73 -8.11 -5.48
CA ASN A 32 7.79 -6.67 -5.62
C ASN A 32 6.51 -6.11 -6.27
N LEU A 33 5.92 -5.09 -5.65
CA LEU A 33 4.73 -4.38 -6.13
C LEU A 33 4.90 -3.83 -7.56
N SER A 34 6.10 -3.42 -7.94
CA SER A 34 6.40 -2.95 -9.30
C SER A 34 6.28 -4.06 -10.35
N GLN A 35 6.65 -5.30 -10.00
CA GLN A 35 6.46 -6.46 -10.88
C GLN A 35 4.97 -6.81 -10.96
N VAL A 36 4.26 -6.79 -9.83
CA VAL A 36 2.81 -7.01 -9.78
C VAL A 36 2.06 -6.01 -10.68
N ARG A 37 2.37 -4.72 -10.59
CA ARG A 37 1.78 -3.69 -11.45
C ARG A 37 2.04 -3.96 -12.93
N ARG A 38 3.27 -4.32 -13.30
CA ARG A 38 3.59 -4.67 -14.70
C ARG A 38 2.82 -5.89 -15.19
N ALA A 39 2.61 -6.90 -14.34
CA ALA A 39 1.81 -8.07 -14.68
C ALA A 39 0.34 -7.70 -14.95
N CYS A 40 -0.24 -6.80 -14.14
CA CYS A 40 -1.59 -6.29 -14.39
C CYS A 40 -1.68 -5.46 -15.68
N LEU A 41 -0.70 -4.60 -15.95
CA LEU A 41 -0.64 -3.85 -17.21
C LEU A 41 -0.51 -4.78 -18.44
N ALA A 42 0.15 -5.94 -18.26
CA ALA A 42 0.23 -7.00 -19.26
C ALA A 42 -1.04 -7.88 -19.33
N ARG A 43 -2.12 -7.50 -18.64
CA ARG A 43 -3.42 -8.21 -18.62
C ARG A 43 -3.34 -9.65 -18.09
N LEU A 44 -2.41 -9.93 -17.19
CA LEU A 44 -2.25 -11.27 -16.62
C LEU A 44 -3.22 -11.58 -15.47
N GLY A 45 -3.96 -10.59 -14.96
CA GLY A 45 -4.96 -10.78 -13.91
C GLY A 45 -5.17 -9.55 -13.04
N LEU A 46 -5.73 -9.80 -11.84
CA LEU A 46 -6.01 -8.79 -10.82
C LEU A 46 -4.86 -8.70 -9.81
N ALA A 47 -4.66 -7.51 -9.24
CA ALA A 47 -3.73 -7.30 -8.14
C ALA A 47 -4.31 -6.38 -7.07
N TRP A 48 -3.86 -6.61 -5.85
CA TRP A 48 -4.13 -5.75 -4.71
C TRP A 48 -2.91 -4.84 -4.48
N LEU A 49 -3.08 -3.54 -4.76
CA LEU A 49 -2.01 -2.54 -4.76
C LEU A 49 -2.46 -1.26 -4.05
N PRO A 50 -1.54 -0.49 -3.42
CA PRO A 50 -1.87 0.82 -2.87
C PRO A 50 -2.34 1.79 -3.95
N SER A 51 -3.39 2.57 -3.67
CA SER A 51 -3.98 3.52 -4.63
C SER A 51 -2.98 4.56 -5.15
N THR A 52 -2.11 5.08 -4.28
CA THR A 52 -1.05 6.02 -4.64
C THR A 52 -0.04 5.44 -5.63
N PHE A 53 0.08 4.12 -5.71
CA PHE A 53 1.03 3.44 -6.60
C PHE A 53 0.48 3.23 -8.02
N VAL A 54 -0.86 3.29 -8.19
CA VAL A 54 -1.56 3.01 -9.45
C VAL A 54 -2.42 4.18 -9.94
N SER A 55 -2.58 5.24 -9.16
CA SER A 55 -3.44 6.40 -9.47
C SER A 55 -3.20 6.97 -10.87
N GLU A 56 -1.94 7.20 -11.24
CA GLU A 56 -1.58 7.70 -12.58
C GLU A 56 -1.97 6.73 -13.71
N ARG A 57 -1.84 5.41 -13.48
CA ARG A 57 -2.18 4.39 -14.47
C ARG A 57 -3.69 4.22 -14.60
N ILE A 58 -4.43 4.39 -13.50
CA ILE A 58 -5.90 4.42 -13.52
C ILE A 58 -6.38 5.67 -14.26
N ALA A 59 -5.80 6.84 -13.97
CA ALA A 59 -6.14 8.08 -14.67
C ALA A 59 -5.83 8.01 -16.17
N ALA A 60 -4.78 7.29 -16.57
CA ALA A 60 -4.45 7.02 -17.97
C ALA A 60 -5.39 5.99 -18.66
N GLY A 61 -6.25 5.30 -17.90
CA GLY A 61 -7.11 4.22 -18.41
C GLY A 61 -6.40 2.88 -18.64
N ASP A 62 -5.13 2.76 -18.22
CA ASP A 62 -4.35 1.53 -18.34
C ASP A 62 -4.78 0.47 -17.31
N LEU A 63 -5.29 0.91 -16.17
CA LEU A 63 -5.79 0.08 -15.07
C LEU A 63 -7.20 0.54 -14.67
N MET A 64 -7.98 -0.39 -14.12
CA MET A 64 -9.33 -0.10 -13.61
C MET A 64 -9.44 -0.63 -12.18
N ASP A 65 -9.99 0.20 -11.29
CA ASP A 65 -10.38 -0.25 -9.95
C ASP A 65 -11.70 -1.02 -10.05
N VAL A 66 -11.70 -2.27 -9.59
CA VAL A 66 -12.83 -3.21 -9.66
C VAL A 66 -13.53 -3.40 -8.32
N LEU A 67 -12.91 -3.02 -7.21
CA LEU A 67 -13.39 -3.29 -5.85
C LEU A 67 -13.31 -2.03 -4.97
N GLY A 68 -13.52 -0.85 -5.56
CA GLY A 68 -13.43 0.43 -4.85
C GLY A 68 -14.33 0.54 -3.61
N HIS A 69 -15.48 -0.15 -3.58
CA HIS A 69 -16.40 -0.21 -2.44
C HIS A 69 -15.85 -1.00 -1.25
N CYS A 70 -14.91 -1.92 -1.49
CA CYS A 70 -14.30 -2.78 -0.48
C CYS A 70 -12.96 -2.25 0.05
N ARG A 71 -12.65 -0.97 -0.22
CA ARG A 71 -11.34 -0.39 0.06
C ARG A 71 -11.09 -0.28 1.56
N LYS A 72 -9.96 -0.81 2.01
CA LYS A 72 -9.45 -0.57 3.36
C LYS A 72 -8.58 0.68 3.39
N ILE A 73 -8.90 1.61 4.30
CA ILE A 73 -8.02 2.70 4.66
C ILE A 73 -7.03 2.16 5.70
N PHE A 74 -5.74 2.29 5.41
CA PHE A 74 -4.68 1.91 6.33
C PHE A 74 -4.26 3.10 7.18
N GLU A 75 -3.75 2.81 8.37
CA GLU A 75 -3.23 3.84 9.26
C GLU A 75 -2.13 4.67 8.56
N PRO A 76 -2.03 5.98 8.88
CA PRO A 76 -1.01 6.83 8.33
C PRO A 76 0.41 6.29 8.56
N TYR A 77 1.35 6.68 7.69
CA TYR A 77 2.74 6.34 7.88
C TYR A 77 3.30 7.03 9.14
N HIS A 78 3.97 6.25 9.99
CA HIS A 78 4.63 6.74 11.20
C HIS A 78 6.16 6.65 11.09
N LEU A 79 6.86 7.72 11.47
CA LEU A 79 8.32 7.74 11.56
C LEU A 79 8.77 7.31 12.97
N TYR A 80 9.40 6.14 13.07
CA TYR A 80 9.95 5.63 14.33
C TYR A 80 11.43 6.04 14.50
N TYR A 81 11.76 6.67 15.64
CA TYR A 81 13.14 7.01 16.02
C TYR A 81 13.35 6.87 17.53
N SER A 82 14.59 6.63 17.97
CA SER A 82 14.88 6.45 19.38
C SER A 82 14.84 7.77 20.15
N SER A 83 14.01 7.86 21.18
CA SER A 83 13.84 9.08 22.01
C SER A 83 14.87 9.24 23.13
N ARG A 84 15.82 8.29 23.27
CA ARG A 84 16.63 8.14 24.49
C ARG A 84 17.88 9.02 24.56
N ARG A 85 18.22 9.74 23.50
CA ARG A 85 19.32 10.72 23.48
C ARG A 85 18.82 11.96 22.77
N GLN A 86 19.21 13.14 23.24
CA GLN A 86 18.81 14.44 22.68
C GLN A 86 18.74 14.36 21.14
N LYS A 87 17.59 14.74 20.57
CA LYS A 87 17.36 14.65 19.12
C LYS A 87 18.50 15.38 18.41
N PRO A 88 19.32 14.71 17.57
CA PRO A 88 20.35 15.38 16.81
C PRO A 88 19.72 16.53 16.00
N PRO A 89 20.34 17.72 15.93
CA PRO A 89 19.76 18.86 15.20
C PRO A 89 19.38 18.52 13.75
N ALA A 90 20.17 17.67 13.09
CA ALA A 90 19.86 17.18 11.74
C ALA A 90 18.58 16.34 11.67
N LEU A 91 18.31 15.49 12.67
CA LEU A 91 17.07 14.71 12.73
C LEU A 91 15.87 15.61 13.01
N ALA A 92 16.03 16.62 13.87
CA ALA A 92 14.97 17.59 14.15
C ALA A 92 14.60 18.39 12.89
N ALA A 93 15.61 18.88 12.16
CA ALA A 93 15.41 19.57 10.88
C ALA A 93 14.73 18.66 9.85
N PHE A 94 15.18 17.40 9.73
CA PHE A 94 14.55 16.43 8.82
C PHE A 94 13.08 16.14 9.17
N ILE A 95 12.77 15.92 10.45
CA ILE A 95 11.38 15.73 10.92
C ILE A 95 10.53 16.96 10.61
N GLN A 96 11.08 18.16 10.81
CA GLN A 96 10.38 19.40 10.50
C GLN A 96 10.10 19.52 9.01
N SER A 97 11.07 19.22 8.15
CA SER A 97 10.87 19.19 6.69
C SER A 97 9.79 18.19 6.29
N LEU A 98 9.82 16.97 6.85
CA LEU A 98 8.80 15.94 6.57
C LEU A 98 7.39 16.34 7.02
N ARG A 99 7.25 17.11 8.12
CA ARG A 99 5.95 17.61 8.58
C ARG A 99 5.38 18.73 7.72
N GLN A 100 6.25 19.48 7.03
CA GLN A 100 5.84 20.53 6.11
C GLN A 100 5.45 19.99 4.72
N VAL A 101 5.87 18.77 4.38
CA VAL A 101 5.37 18.09 3.20
C VAL A 101 3.87 17.85 3.43
N HIS A 102 3.04 18.54 2.66
CA HIS A 102 1.63 18.19 2.55
C HIS A 102 1.57 16.82 1.90
N TRP A 103 1.51 15.80 2.74
CA TRP A 103 1.21 14.46 2.29
C TRP A 103 -0.21 14.52 1.74
N PRO A 104 -0.45 14.14 0.47
CA PRO A 104 -1.81 14.05 -0.04
C PRO A 104 -2.59 13.19 0.95
N GLU A 105 -3.69 13.73 1.49
CA GLU A 105 -4.49 13.07 2.49
C GLU A 105 -4.70 11.63 2.06
N SER A 106 -4.37 10.70 2.96
CA SER A 106 -4.34 9.28 2.65
C SER A 106 -5.78 8.77 2.62
N GLY A 107 -6.54 9.18 1.61
CA GLY A 107 -7.92 8.80 1.30
C GLY A 107 -8.90 8.96 2.46
N GLU A 108 -9.63 10.08 2.48
CA GLU A 108 -11.03 10.04 2.88
C GLU A 108 -11.86 9.24 1.85
#